data_AF-A0A2D6AL18-F1
#
_entry.id   AF-A0A2D6AL18-F1
#
_cell.length_a   1.000
_cell.length_b   1.000
_cell.length_c   1.000
_cell.angle_alpha   90.00
_cell.angle_beta   90.00
_cell.angle_gamma   90.00
#
_symmetry.space_group_name_H-M   'P 1'
#
loop_
_entity.id
_entity.type
_entity.pdbx_description
1 polymer ?
#
loop_
_entity_poly.entity_id
_entity_poly.type
_entity_poly.pdbx_seq_one_letter_code
_entity_poly.pdbx_strand_id
1 'polypeptide(L)'
;MAVFKAINPVDVKASKSSLNQLIDVVQADVSGSTTRKKMLVFVTGGVGPGVTSSLFQTVYDQDYTLQTANPIFDMTFGLYWSGSVVTGSQTGEDANGKLLFPSSSLMMREKINIYKQFAQLLLGNATSRFYSPVGSTTEAARIDNALFLSFKRLFTRDSIKRETVALKVFTTAAMVIDAGNAGSTSDGDRNAWSPFTNTSVLGTNVNSTSTGSSMIITDIGSSQNQQKTVYGGDVGRLVDSNDTTESIGLCYYDEGVIILNINKIISGSQFVSGVIDAMSTAQTIEADSISAGKTVIGTPGGENPKARFVPDFLVSASMDNIIDHFAGCRFQSGSALTMGTFQNMTQINSTLIFCRAAADEFNYSSNPTFIDSKNNIVVIDANDKTSRAFSMPTTIGLYDASDTLLAVAKLSRPIEKNDQKDITWRVRLDF
;
A
#
# COMPACT_ATOMS: atom_id res chain seq x y z
N MET A 1 31.55 47.33 -2.52
CA MET A 1 30.30 47.02 -3.25
C MET A 1 30.35 45.53 -3.59
N ALA A 2 29.28 44.77 -3.35
CA ALA A 2 29.25 43.35 -3.71
C ALA A 2 29.24 43.23 -5.24
N VAL A 3 30.07 42.35 -5.80
CA VAL A 3 30.12 42.09 -7.24
C VAL A 3 29.23 40.89 -7.52
N PHE A 4 28.23 41.07 -8.38
CA PHE A 4 27.33 40.01 -8.81
C PHE A 4 27.64 39.59 -10.24
N LYS A 5 27.45 38.29 -10.52
CA LYS A 5 27.52 37.76 -11.88
C LYS A 5 26.15 37.22 -12.26
N ALA A 6 25.65 37.68 -13.40
CA ALA A 6 24.42 37.17 -13.98
C ALA A 6 24.62 35.71 -14.42
N ILE A 7 23.67 34.85 -14.05
CA ILE A 7 23.64 33.44 -14.46
C ILE A 7 22.84 33.35 -15.75
N ASN A 8 23.42 32.78 -16.81
CA ASN A 8 22.70 32.61 -18.06
C ASN A 8 21.79 31.38 -18.02
N PRO A 9 20.72 31.33 -18.83
CA PRO A 9 19.87 30.14 -18.94
C PRO A 9 20.64 28.86 -19.30
N VAL A 10 21.76 28.97 -20.03
CA VAL A 10 22.62 27.83 -20.40
C VAL A 10 23.35 27.23 -19.19
N ASP A 11 23.57 28.03 -18.15
CA ASP A 11 24.23 27.62 -16.91
C ASP A 11 23.24 26.94 -15.93
N VAL A 12 21.96 26.88 -16.28
CA VAL A 12 20.91 26.24 -15.49
C VAL A 12 20.45 24.97 -16.19
N LYS A 13 20.69 23.83 -15.55
CA LYS A 13 20.21 22.53 -16.02
C LYS A 13 19.22 21.94 -15.04
N ALA A 14 17.97 21.84 -15.45
CA ALA A 14 16.99 21.01 -14.74
C ALA A 14 17.31 19.53 -15.01
N SER A 15 17.37 18.73 -13.95
CA SER A 15 17.56 17.29 -14.01
C SER A 15 16.54 16.61 -13.11
N LYS A 16 16.10 15.43 -13.51
CA LYS A 16 15.25 14.56 -12.71
C LYS A 16 16.05 13.33 -12.34
N SER A 17 16.02 12.95 -11.07
CA SER A 17 16.60 11.69 -10.58
C SER A 17 15.56 10.92 -9.80
N SER A 18 15.66 9.59 -9.81
CA SER A 18 14.78 8.71 -9.04
C SER A 18 15.62 7.93 -8.03
N LEU A 19 15.18 7.93 -6.76
CA LEU A 19 15.67 6.99 -5.77
C LEU A 19 14.71 5.80 -5.74
N ASN A 20 15.25 4.60 -5.93
CA ASN A 20 14.47 3.36 -5.85
C ASN A 20 14.84 2.63 -4.58
N GLN A 21 13.83 2.21 -3.81
CA GLN A 21 14.00 1.37 -2.63
C GLN A 21 13.16 0.11 -2.81
N LEU A 22 13.79 -1.06 -2.65
CA LEU A 22 13.06 -2.32 -2.62
C LEU A 22 12.33 -2.45 -1.29
N ILE A 23 11.03 -2.72 -1.36
CA ILE A 23 10.21 -3.09 -0.23
C ILE A 23 9.87 -4.58 -0.39
N ASP A 24 10.18 -5.35 0.65
CA ASP A 24 9.85 -6.76 0.76
C ASP A 24 8.97 -6.92 2.00
N VAL A 25 7.81 -7.56 1.82
CA VAL A 25 6.84 -7.79 2.88
C VAL A 25 6.81 -9.27 3.18
N VAL A 26 7.19 -9.64 4.40
CA VAL A 26 7.29 -11.03 4.83
C VAL A 26 5.93 -11.55 5.27
N GLN A 27 5.63 -12.82 4.97
CA GLN A 27 4.39 -13.49 5.35
C GLN A 27 4.15 -13.51 6.86
N ALA A 28 5.22 -13.64 7.65
CA ALA A 28 5.16 -13.63 9.12
C ALA A 28 4.56 -12.33 9.66
N ASP A 29 4.93 -11.18 9.08
CA ASP A 29 4.45 -9.88 9.53
C ASP A 29 2.96 -9.69 9.20
N VAL A 30 2.54 -10.20 8.04
CA VAL A 30 1.15 -10.12 7.59
C VAL A 30 0.26 -11.04 8.42
N SER A 31 0.69 -12.27 8.67
CA SER A 31 -0.10 -13.29 9.39
C SER A 31 -0.06 -13.14 10.91
N GLY A 32 1.01 -12.54 11.45
CA GLY A 32 1.28 -12.41 12.87
C GLY A 32 0.27 -11.53 13.61
N SER A 33 -0.13 -11.97 14.81
CA SER A 33 -1.07 -11.22 15.65
C SER A 33 -0.42 -10.04 16.40
N THR A 34 0.89 -10.06 16.61
CA THR A 34 1.66 -8.98 17.26
C THR A 34 2.17 -7.94 16.27
N THR A 35 2.25 -8.29 14.99
CA THR A 35 2.66 -7.40 13.89
C THR A 35 1.46 -6.81 13.15
N ARG A 36 0.24 -7.30 13.41
CA ARG A 36 -0.99 -6.80 12.79
C ARG A 36 -1.92 -6.17 13.82
N LYS A 37 -2.15 -4.86 13.69
CA LYS A 37 -3.00 -4.07 14.60
C LYS A 37 -4.37 -3.82 14.00
N LYS A 38 -5.41 -4.07 14.82
CA LYS A 38 -6.81 -3.78 14.52
C LYS A 38 -7.12 -2.29 14.72
N MET A 39 -7.67 -1.63 13.70
CA MET A 39 -7.93 -0.19 13.64
C MET A 39 -9.39 0.13 13.30
N LEU A 40 -9.90 1.23 13.86
CA LEU A 40 -11.28 1.70 13.69
C LEU A 40 -12.32 0.61 14.04
N VAL A 41 -12.60 0.50 15.34
CA VAL A 41 -13.41 -0.57 15.90
C VAL A 41 -14.90 -0.32 15.68
N PHE A 42 -15.56 -1.28 15.06
CA PHE A 42 -17.00 -1.45 15.02
C PHE A 42 -17.45 -2.32 16.20
N VAL A 43 -18.47 -1.87 16.91
CA VAL A 43 -19.09 -2.63 18.00
C VAL A 43 -20.58 -2.73 17.72
N THR A 44 -21.11 -3.95 17.77
CA THR A 44 -22.55 -4.21 17.72
C THR A 44 -22.95 -5.14 18.84
N GLY A 45 -24.17 -4.99 19.35
CA GLY A 45 -24.64 -5.70 20.53
C GLY A 45 -26.15 -5.88 20.54
N GLY A 46 -26.67 -6.67 21.48
CA GLY A 46 -28.10 -6.96 21.65
C GLY A 46 -28.41 -8.42 21.93
N VAL A 47 -27.53 -9.35 21.50
CA VAL A 47 -27.60 -10.78 21.79
C VAL A 47 -26.19 -11.28 22.12
N GLY A 48 -26.05 -12.01 23.23
CA GLY A 48 -24.73 -12.46 23.71
C GLY A 48 -23.81 -11.30 24.11
N PRO A 49 -22.47 -11.46 24.05
CA PRO A 49 -21.50 -10.41 24.36
C PRO A 49 -21.40 -9.32 23.27
N GLY A 50 -22.13 -9.45 22.16
CA GLY A 50 -21.96 -8.61 20.98
C GLY A 50 -20.74 -9.01 20.14
N VAL A 51 -20.49 -8.25 19.08
CA VAL A 51 -19.32 -8.42 18.19
C VAL A 51 -18.51 -7.14 18.13
N THR A 52 -17.21 -7.27 18.35
CA THR A 52 -16.21 -6.22 18.20
C THR A 52 -15.28 -6.59 17.05
N SER A 53 -15.25 -5.79 15.98
CA SER A 53 -14.43 -6.04 14.78
C SER A 53 -13.79 -4.74 14.31
N SER A 54 -12.60 -4.80 13.71
CA SER A 54 -11.97 -3.63 13.10
C SER A 54 -12.46 -3.40 11.67
N LEU A 55 -12.33 -2.16 11.16
CA LEU A 55 -12.57 -1.84 9.75
C LEU A 55 -11.29 -1.94 8.91
N PHE A 56 -10.14 -1.73 9.54
CA PHE A 56 -8.83 -1.82 8.91
C PHE A 56 -7.89 -2.60 9.81
N GLN A 57 -6.99 -3.37 9.22
CA GLN A 57 -5.88 -3.97 9.94
C GLN A 57 -4.56 -3.47 9.35
N THR A 58 -3.76 -2.80 10.18
CA THR A 58 -2.45 -2.28 9.80
C THR A 58 -1.38 -3.31 10.09
N VAL A 59 -0.59 -3.65 9.08
CA VAL A 59 0.58 -4.52 9.21
C VAL A 59 1.82 -3.67 9.48
N TYR A 60 2.60 -4.08 10.47
CA TYR A 60 3.85 -3.47 10.89
C TYR A 60 5.03 -4.38 10.54
N ASP A 61 6.22 -3.78 10.45
CA ASP A 61 7.50 -4.49 10.23
C ASP A 61 7.98 -5.32 11.42
N GLN A 62 7.44 -5.08 12.60
CA GLN A 62 7.71 -5.80 13.84
C GLN A 62 6.54 -5.63 14.81
N ASP A 63 6.72 -6.07 16.06
CA ASP A 63 5.69 -5.92 17.09
C ASP A 63 5.23 -4.46 17.23
N TYR A 64 3.95 -4.21 16.97
CA TYR A 64 3.36 -2.86 16.94
C TYR A 64 3.34 -2.17 18.31
N THR A 65 3.66 -2.87 19.40
CA THR A 65 3.77 -2.28 20.74
C THR A 65 5.11 -1.55 20.94
N LEU A 66 6.10 -1.81 20.09
CA LEU A 66 7.40 -1.16 20.12
C LEU A 66 7.33 0.22 19.47
N GLN A 67 8.01 1.20 20.05
CA GLN A 67 8.07 2.57 19.49
C GLN A 67 8.79 2.65 18.15
N THR A 68 9.61 1.65 17.83
CA THR A 68 10.36 1.54 16.58
C THR A 68 9.56 0.87 15.46
N ALA A 69 8.36 0.36 15.74
CA ALA A 69 7.55 -0.34 14.74
C ALA A 69 6.97 0.64 13.72
N ASN A 70 7.21 0.36 12.45
CA ASN A 70 6.73 1.18 11.35
C ASN A 70 5.56 0.49 10.66
N PRO A 71 4.45 1.21 10.41
CA PRO A 71 3.36 0.66 9.63
C PRO A 71 3.78 0.53 8.17
N ILE A 72 3.61 -0.66 7.59
CA ILE A 72 3.95 -0.96 6.19
C ILE A 72 2.73 -0.70 5.29
N PHE A 73 1.57 -1.28 5.62
CA PHE A 73 0.35 -1.11 4.84
C PHE A 73 -0.90 -1.41 5.68
N ASP A 74 -2.04 -0.89 5.22
CA ASP A 74 -3.36 -1.25 5.75
C ASP A 74 -4.06 -2.25 4.83
N MET A 75 -4.70 -3.24 5.44
CA MET A 75 -5.57 -4.19 4.76
C MET A 75 -7.03 -3.92 5.15
N THR A 76 -7.91 -3.89 4.15
CA THR A 76 -9.35 -3.82 4.36
C THR A 76 -10.11 -4.44 3.20
N PHE A 77 -11.40 -4.69 3.40
CA PHE A 77 -12.26 -5.34 2.44
C PHE A 77 -13.53 -4.51 2.21
N GLY A 78 -13.98 -4.45 0.96
CA GLY A 78 -15.19 -3.75 0.57
C GLY A 78 -16.02 -4.49 -0.45
N LEU A 79 -17.32 -4.22 -0.40
CA LEU A 79 -18.33 -4.77 -1.31
C LEU A 79 -18.99 -3.66 -2.11
N TYR A 80 -19.14 -3.86 -3.42
CA TYR A 80 -19.88 -2.94 -4.26
C TYR A 80 -21.39 -3.03 -3.97
N TRP A 81 -22.03 -1.88 -3.77
CA TRP A 81 -23.41 -1.80 -3.28
C TRP A 81 -24.46 -2.47 -4.18
N SER A 82 -24.24 -2.51 -5.50
CA SER A 82 -25.10 -3.22 -6.47
C SER A 82 -24.43 -4.47 -7.04
N GLY A 83 -23.39 -4.99 -6.37
CA GLY A 83 -22.80 -6.29 -6.68
C GLY A 83 -23.71 -7.43 -6.22
N SER A 84 -23.61 -8.58 -6.89
CA SER A 84 -24.49 -9.74 -6.66
C SER A 84 -24.47 -10.27 -5.22
N VAL A 85 -23.34 -10.17 -4.52
CA VAL A 85 -23.19 -10.56 -3.11
C VAL A 85 -24.07 -9.68 -2.20
N VAL A 86 -24.13 -8.38 -2.46
CA VAL A 86 -24.91 -7.42 -1.66
C VAL A 86 -26.38 -7.55 -2.01
N THR A 87 -26.74 -7.48 -3.29
CA THR A 87 -28.14 -7.52 -3.73
C THR A 87 -28.79 -8.87 -3.46
N GLY A 88 -28.03 -9.97 -3.53
CA GLY A 88 -28.52 -11.32 -3.21
C GLY A 88 -28.75 -11.55 -1.71
N SER A 89 -28.15 -10.74 -0.85
CA SER A 89 -28.28 -10.85 0.62
C SER A 89 -29.17 -9.77 1.22
N GLN A 90 -29.63 -8.80 0.41
CA GLN A 90 -30.46 -7.68 0.87
C GLN A 90 -31.90 -8.14 1.09
N THR A 91 -32.51 -7.73 2.21
CA THR A 91 -33.92 -8.01 2.53
C THR A 91 -34.88 -6.89 2.14
N GLY A 92 -34.35 -5.69 1.89
CA GLY A 92 -35.12 -4.52 1.46
C GLY A 92 -34.34 -3.22 1.62
N GLU A 93 -35.03 -2.09 1.51
CA GLU A 93 -34.49 -0.75 1.70
C GLU A 93 -35.46 0.08 2.55
N ASP A 94 -34.93 0.81 3.53
CA ASP A 94 -35.68 1.77 4.34
C ASP A 94 -36.09 3.00 3.49
N ALA A 95 -37.14 3.70 3.88
CA ALA A 95 -37.56 5.01 3.34
C ALA A 95 -36.42 6.04 3.23
N ASN A 96 -35.36 5.93 4.04
CA ASN A 96 -34.16 6.78 3.95
C ASN A 96 -33.07 6.27 2.98
N GLY A 97 -33.35 5.25 2.19
CA GLY A 97 -32.41 4.66 1.24
C GLY A 97 -31.34 3.75 1.88
N LYS A 98 -31.61 3.25 3.10
CA LYS A 98 -30.68 2.41 3.84
C LYS A 98 -30.97 0.93 3.56
N LEU A 99 -30.02 0.24 2.95
CA LEU A 99 -30.11 -1.20 2.66
C LEU A 99 -30.30 -2.00 3.95
N LEU A 100 -31.24 -2.93 3.96
CA LEU A 100 -31.54 -3.84 5.05
C LEU A 100 -30.99 -5.23 4.75
N PHE A 101 -30.47 -5.90 5.78
CA PHE A 101 -29.84 -7.21 5.66
C PHE A 101 -30.38 -8.14 6.77
N PRO A 102 -30.35 -9.47 6.58
CA PRO A 102 -30.83 -10.42 7.57
C PRO A 102 -29.88 -10.48 8.78
N SER A 103 -30.37 -11.04 9.89
CA SER A 103 -29.59 -11.22 11.13
C SER A 103 -28.40 -12.18 10.98
N SER A 104 -28.40 -13.02 9.94
CA SER A 104 -27.30 -13.93 9.59
C SER A 104 -26.13 -13.23 8.86
N SER A 105 -26.27 -11.94 8.55
CA SER A 105 -25.21 -11.13 7.94
C SER A 105 -24.55 -10.20 8.96
N LEU A 106 -23.28 -9.86 8.73
CA LEU A 106 -22.53 -9.00 9.64
C LEU A 106 -21.77 -7.90 8.89
N MET A 107 -21.86 -6.66 9.42
CA MET A 107 -21.13 -5.48 8.93
C MET A 107 -21.31 -5.13 7.44
N MET A 108 -22.46 -5.48 6.85
CA MET A 108 -22.68 -5.29 5.40
C MET A 108 -22.66 -3.82 4.97
N ARG A 109 -23.16 -2.91 5.80
CA ARG A 109 -23.17 -1.47 5.48
C ARG A 109 -21.76 -0.88 5.58
N GLU A 110 -21.00 -1.33 6.56
CA GLU A 110 -19.61 -0.95 6.76
C GLU A 110 -18.74 -1.43 5.59
N LYS A 111 -18.89 -2.69 5.16
CA LYS A 111 -18.25 -3.24 3.95
C LYS A 111 -18.55 -2.42 2.70
N ILE A 112 -19.80 -1.98 2.54
CA ILE A 112 -20.20 -1.12 1.41
C ILE A 112 -19.58 0.28 1.54
N ASN A 113 -19.59 0.87 2.72
CA ASN A 113 -19.04 2.20 2.96
C ASN A 113 -17.52 2.25 2.71
N ILE A 114 -16.79 1.19 3.07
CA ILE A 114 -15.36 1.08 2.74
C ILE A 114 -15.14 1.12 1.23
N TYR A 115 -15.88 0.32 0.46
CA TYR A 115 -15.78 0.34 -1.00
C TYR A 115 -16.08 1.74 -1.55
N LYS A 116 -17.16 2.39 -1.07
CA LYS A 116 -17.54 3.75 -1.46
C LYS A 116 -16.45 4.77 -1.14
N GLN A 117 -15.75 4.63 -0.01
CA GLN A 117 -14.66 5.53 0.37
C GLN A 117 -13.48 5.41 -0.60
N PHE A 118 -13.05 4.19 -0.95
CA PHE A 118 -12.00 3.99 -1.96
C PHE A 118 -12.44 4.44 -3.35
N ALA A 119 -13.70 4.21 -3.73
CA ALA A 119 -14.25 4.71 -4.98
C ALA A 119 -14.26 6.25 -5.04
N GLN A 120 -14.60 6.92 -3.94
CA GLN A 120 -14.53 8.38 -3.86
C GLN A 120 -13.09 8.89 -3.97
N LEU A 121 -12.14 8.22 -3.31
CA LEU A 121 -10.73 8.61 -3.32
C LEU A 121 -10.09 8.41 -4.71
N LEU A 122 -10.27 7.23 -5.31
CA LEU A 122 -9.53 6.80 -6.49
C LEU A 122 -10.27 7.09 -7.81
N LEU A 123 -11.60 7.07 -7.80
CA LEU A 123 -12.44 7.32 -8.99
C LEU A 123 -13.12 8.71 -8.94
N GLY A 124 -13.11 9.40 -7.80
CA GLY A 124 -13.78 10.69 -7.60
C GLY A 124 -15.29 10.60 -7.37
N ASN A 125 -15.87 9.39 -7.36
CA ASN A 125 -17.29 9.18 -7.14
C ASN A 125 -17.54 7.90 -6.32
N ALA A 126 -18.14 8.07 -5.14
CA ALA A 126 -18.47 7.01 -4.19
C ALA A 126 -19.34 5.88 -4.77
N THR A 127 -20.17 6.16 -5.77
CA THR A 127 -21.08 5.16 -6.38
C THR A 127 -20.47 4.40 -7.55
N SER A 128 -19.29 4.82 -8.01
CA SER A 128 -18.59 4.20 -9.13
C SER A 128 -18.00 2.85 -8.74
N ARG A 129 -17.87 1.98 -9.75
CA ARG A 129 -17.34 0.63 -9.62
C ARG A 129 -15.95 0.56 -10.20
N PHE A 130 -15.08 -0.24 -9.60
CA PHE A 130 -13.77 -0.55 -10.16
C PHE A 130 -13.89 -1.59 -11.29
N TYR A 131 -13.10 -1.39 -12.35
CA TYR A 131 -12.99 -2.29 -13.49
C TYR A 131 -11.51 -2.61 -13.74
N SER A 132 -11.19 -3.89 -13.95
CA SER A 132 -9.86 -4.35 -14.33
C SER A 132 -9.95 -5.18 -15.61
N PRO A 133 -9.40 -4.70 -16.75
CA PRO A 133 -8.65 -3.44 -16.95
C PRO A 133 -9.51 -2.18 -16.80
N VAL A 134 -8.86 -1.04 -16.52
CA VAL A 134 -9.53 0.26 -16.37
C VAL A 134 -10.21 0.65 -17.70
N GLY A 135 -11.42 1.20 -17.60
CA GLY A 135 -12.25 1.56 -18.77
C GLY A 135 -12.98 0.38 -19.44
N SER A 136 -12.81 -0.85 -18.94
CA SER A 136 -13.60 -1.99 -19.43
C SER A 136 -15.08 -1.82 -19.08
N THR A 137 -15.95 -2.20 -20.01
CA THR A 137 -17.41 -2.20 -19.83
C THR A 137 -17.99 -3.61 -19.62
N THR A 138 -17.12 -4.63 -19.67
CA THR A 138 -17.52 -6.04 -19.56
C THR A 138 -17.85 -6.42 -18.12
N GLU A 139 -18.77 -7.38 -17.96
CA GLU A 139 -19.16 -7.85 -16.62
C GLU A 139 -18.02 -8.63 -15.93
N ALA A 140 -17.23 -9.38 -16.70
CA ALA A 140 -16.09 -10.15 -16.19
C ALA A 140 -14.91 -9.30 -15.69
N ALA A 141 -14.88 -8.01 -16.03
CA ALA A 141 -13.89 -7.05 -15.58
C ALA A 141 -14.29 -6.33 -14.27
N ARG A 142 -15.53 -6.51 -13.79
CA ARG A 142 -16.04 -5.85 -12.60
C ARG A 142 -15.33 -6.36 -11.34
N ILE A 143 -14.92 -5.44 -10.48
CA ILE A 143 -14.45 -5.75 -9.13
C ILE A 143 -15.57 -5.41 -8.14
N ASP A 144 -16.47 -6.37 -7.92
CA ASP A 144 -17.56 -6.20 -6.94
C ASP A 144 -17.09 -6.53 -5.51
N ASN A 145 -16.18 -7.50 -5.36
CA ASN A 145 -15.60 -7.92 -4.08
C ASN A 145 -14.12 -7.52 -4.07
N ALA A 146 -13.79 -6.44 -3.37
CA ALA A 146 -12.47 -5.82 -3.43
C ALA A 146 -11.70 -6.01 -2.11
N LEU A 147 -10.50 -6.57 -2.22
CA LEU A 147 -9.50 -6.52 -1.15
C LEU A 147 -8.57 -5.33 -1.44
N PHE A 148 -8.45 -4.42 -0.49
CA PHE A 148 -7.63 -3.22 -0.58
C PHE A 148 -6.37 -3.37 0.26
N LEU A 149 -5.21 -3.12 -0.36
CA LEU A 149 -3.91 -3.05 0.30
C LEU A 149 -3.36 -1.64 0.08
N SER A 150 -3.32 -0.84 1.14
CA SER A 150 -2.91 0.57 1.09
C SER A 150 -1.54 0.75 1.73
N PHE A 151 -0.50 0.90 0.92
CA PHE A 151 0.89 1.00 1.39
C PHE A 151 1.18 2.39 1.99
N LYS A 152 1.71 2.38 3.22
CA LYS A 152 2.21 3.57 3.89
C LYS A 152 3.59 3.90 3.33
N ARG A 153 3.76 5.13 2.86
CA ARG A 153 5.02 5.60 2.27
C ARG A 153 5.53 6.81 3.05
N LEU A 154 6.85 6.91 3.16
CA LEU A 154 7.53 7.90 3.98
C LEU A 154 7.41 9.32 3.39
N PHE A 155 7.38 9.45 2.07
CA PHE A 155 7.17 10.73 1.41
C PHE A 155 5.86 10.73 0.61
N THR A 156 5.13 11.83 0.69
CA THR A 156 3.86 12.04 -0.02
C THR A 156 3.99 12.12 -1.54
N ARG A 157 5.23 12.26 -2.06
CA ARG A 157 5.57 12.26 -3.49
C ARG A 157 6.15 10.93 -3.99
N ASP A 158 6.16 9.92 -3.14
CA ASP A 158 6.59 8.59 -3.53
C ASP A 158 5.55 7.94 -4.44
N SER A 159 6.02 7.15 -5.40
CA SER A 159 5.20 6.35 -6.31
C SER A 159 5.70 4.91 -6.29
N ILE A 160 4.81 3.93 -6.43
CA ILE A 160 5.25 2.56 -6.67
C ILE A 160 5.81 2.49 -8.09
N LYS A 161 7.01 1.97 -8.25
CA LYS A 161 7.62 1.76 -9.56
C LYS A 161 6.87 0.66 -10.30
N ARG A 162 6.51 0.96 -11.54
CA ARG A 162 5.80 0.02 -12.41
C ARG A 162 6.68 -1.17 -12.80
N GLU A 163 6.02 -2.26 -13.12
CA GLU A 163 6.62 -3.55 -13.47
C GLU A 163 7.53 -4.11 -12.36
N THR A 164 7.27 -3.71 -11.11
CA THR A 164 8.00 -4.22 -9.95
C THR A 164 7.11 -4.87 -8.91
N VAL A 165 5.79 -4.79 -9.06
CA VAL A 165 4.85 -5.35 -8.10
C VAL A 165 4.74 -6.85 -8.33
N ALA A 166 4.98 -7.63 -7.29
CA ALA A 166 4.73 -9.05 -7.26
C ALA A 166 4.11 -9.45 -5.92
N LEU A 167 2.95 -10.10 -5.94
CA LEU A 167 2.26 -10.61 -4.75
C LEU A 167 2.01 -12.12 -4.92
N LYS A 168 2.21 -12.90 -3.86
CA LYS A 168 1.89 -14.33 -3.85
C LYS A 168 0.62 -14.57 -3.04
N VAL A 169 -0.36 -15.25 -3.65
CA VAL A 169 -1.65 -15.55 -3.03
C VAL A 169 -2.03 -17.00 -3.26
N PHE A 170 -2.55 -17.69 -2.25
CA PHE A 170 -3.05 -19.05 -2.38
C PHE A 170 -4.53 -19.07 -2.81
N THR A 171 -4.79 -19.65 -3.98
CA THR A 171 -6.10 -19.62 -4.64
C THR A 171 -7.13 -20.54 -3.96
N THR A 172 -6.69 -21.64 -3.37
CA THR A 172 -7.53 -22.57 -2.60
C THR A 172 -7.25 -22.42 -1.11
N ALA A 173 -8.25 -22.60 -0.24
CA ALA A 173 -8.04 -22.79 1.20
C ALA A 173 -7.66 -24.25 1.48
N ALA A 174 -7.37 -24.56 2.75
CA ALA A 174 -7.23 -25.95 3.20
C ALA A 174 -8.46 -26.78 2.79
N MET A 175 -8.22 -28.00 2.31
CA MET A 175 -9.28 -28.89 1.85
C MET A 175 -10.06 -29.44 3.05
N VAL A 176 -11.39 -29.35 2.97
CA VAL A 176 -12.33 -29.91 3.95
C VAL A 176 -13.46 -30.59 3.17
N ILE A 177 -13.94 -31.74 3.64
CA ILE A 177 -15.10 -32.44 3.06
C ILE A 177 -16.38 -31.63 3.32
N ASP A 178 -17.16 -31.42 2.26
CA ASP A 178 -18.53 -30.90 2.35
C ASP A 178 -19.42 -31.88 3.15
N ALA A 179 -19.98 -31.38 4.25
CA ALA A 179 -20.94 -32.06 5.11
C ALA A 179 -22.10 -32.71 4.34
N GLY A 180 -22.60 -32.05 3.29
CA GLY A 180 -23.70 -32.56 2.46
C GLY A 180 -23.27 -33.52 1.36
N ASN A 181 -22.02 -33.99 1.38
CA ASN A 181 -21.51 -35.09 0.54
C ASN A 181 -20.99 -36.28 1.41
N ALA A 182 -21.29 -36.29 2.71
CA ALA A 182 -20.90 -37.33 3.68
C ALA A 182 -21.57 -38.71 3.44
N GLY A 183 -22.14 -38.95 2.25
CA GLY A 183 -22.67 -40.24 1.82
C GLY A 183 -21.59 -41.25 1.44
N SER A 184 -20.32 -40.84 1.33
CA SER A 184 -19.19 -41.70 0.92
C SER A 184 -18.12 -41.91 2.00
N THR A 185 -18.30 -41.40 3.21
CA THR A 185 -17.35 -41.60 4.31
C THR A 185 -17.86 -42.65 5.28
N SER A 186 -16.95 -43.41 5.87
CA SER A 186 -17.27 -44.47 6.82
C SER A 186 -17.86 -43.87 8.11
N ASP A 187 -18.70 -44.59 8.85
CA ASP A 187 -19.31 -44.07 10.10
C ASP A 187 -18.28 -43.62 11.15
N GLY A 188 -17.01 -44.04 11.03
CA GLY A 188 -15.89 -43.56 11.85
C GLY A 188 -15.46 -42.12 11.55
N ASP A 189 -15.65 -41.64 10.32
CA ASP A 189 -15.28 -40.28 9.92
C ASP A 189 -16.31 -39.25 10.42
N ARG A 190 -17.60 -39.60 10.43
CA ARG A 190 -18.68 -38.72 10.91
C ARG A 190 -18.56 -38.37 12.40
N ASN A 191 -18.02 -39.30 13.21
CA ASN A 191 -17.75 -39.09 14.64
C ASN A 191 -16.46 -38.31 14.93
N ALA A 192 -15.70 -37.91 13.90
CA ALA A 192 -14.49 -37.08 14.02
C ALA A 192 -14.71 -35.62 13.56
N TRP A 193 -15.93 -35.25 13.16
CA TRP A 193 -16.28 -33.87 12.82
C TRP A 193 -16.30 -33.02 14.09
N SER A 194 -15.48 -31.96 14.11
CA SER A 194 -15.47 -30.95 15.17
C SER A 194 -15.24 -29.58 14.54
N PRO A 195 -16.04 -28.54 14.86
CA PRO A 195 -15.82 -27.18 14.39
C PRO A 195 -14.62 -26.51 15.09
N PHE A 196 -13.92 -27.22 15.99
CA PHE A 196 -12.85 -26.68 16.83
C PHE A 196 -11.49 -27.34 16.66
N THR A 197 -11.39 -28.50 15.99
CA THR A 197 -10.11 -29.23 15.84
C THR A 197 -9.77 -29.52 14.39
N ASN A 198 -8.49 -29.32 14.03
CA ASN A 198 -7.95 -29.62 12.70
C ASN A 198 -7.47 -31.08 12.65
N THR A 199 -8.37 -32.03 12.91
CA THR A 199 -8.06 -33.46 12.78
C THR A 199 -8.97 -34.08 11.72
N SER A 200 -8.32 -34.60 10.68
CA SER A 200 -8.88 -35.58 9.73
C SER A 200 -10.09 -35.10 8.91
N VAL A 201 -9.83 -34.43 7.79
CA VAL A 201 -10.70 -34.34 6.59
C VAL A 201 -12.07 -33.64 6.75
N LEU A 202 -12.51 -33.39 7.98
CA LEU A 202 -13.77 -32.79 8.41
C LEU A 202 -13.55 -31.57 9.34
N GLY A 203 -12.38 -30.93 9.25
CA GLY A 203 -11.96 -29.80 10.07
C GLY A 203 -12.41 -28.42 9.54
N THR A 204 -11.74 -27.36 9.97
CA THR A 204 -12.06 -25.97 9.56
C THR A 204 -11.06 -25.44 8.53
N ASN A 205 -11.53 -24.60 7.61
CA ASN A 205 -10.69 -23.94 6.61
C ASN A 205 -10.83 -22.41 6.58
N VAL A 206 -11.59 -21.84 7.51
CA VAL A 206 -11.65 -20.40 7.74
C VAL A 206 -10.32 -19.86 8.30
N ASN A 207 -9.66 -20.61 9.18
CA ASN A 207 -8.42 -20.16 9.87
C ASN A 207 -7.24 -21.11 9.66
N SER A 208 -7.28 -21.97 8.65
CA SER A 208 -6.23 -22.96 8.37
C SER A 208 -5.38 -22.54 7.18
N THR A 209 -4.06 -22.50 7.37
CA THR A 209 -3.09 -22.09 6.36
C THR A 209 -3.23 -22.93 5.09
N SER A 210 -3.34 -22.28 3.94
CA SER A 210 -3.43 -22.99 2.67
C SER A 210 -2.10 -23.66 2.31
N THR A 211 -2.19 -24.90 1.83
CA THR A 211 -1.07 -25.67 1.25
C THR A 211 -1.29 -25.99 -0.23
N GLY A 212 -2.34 -25.42 -0.84
CA GLY A 212 -2.72 -25.69 -2.23
C GLY A 212 -2.01 -24.81 -3.25
N SER A 213 -2.66 -24.58 -4.39
CA SER A 213 -2.07 -23.82 -5.50
C SER A 213 -1.91 -22.34 -5.18
N SER A 214 -0.69 -21.83 -5.33
CA SER A 214 -0.39 -20.40 -5.26
C SER A 214 -0.36 -19.75 -6.65
N MET A 215 -0.87 -18.53 -6.73
CA MET A 215 -0.81 -17.64 -7.87
C MET A 215 0.16 -16.50 -7.55
N ILE A 216 0.92 -16.05 -8.55
CA ILE A 216 1.77 -14.86 -8.44
C ILE A 216 1.14 -13.77 -9.28
N ILE A 217 0.69 -12.73 -8.61
CA ILE A 217 0.05 -11.56 -9.21
C ILE A 217 1.15 -10.54 -9.49
N THR A 218 1.25 -10.08 -10.73
CA THR A 218 2.27 -9.10 -11.14
C THR A 218 1.66 -7.97 -11.95
N ASP A 219 2.37 -6.84 -12.05
CA ASP A 219 2.00 -5.73 -12.93
C ASP A 219 2.75 -5.75 -14.26
N ILE A 220 3.09 -6.94 -14.76
CA ILE A 220 3.80 -7.11 -16.04
C ILE A 220 2.98 -6.51 -17.19
N GLY A 221 3.64 -5.70 -18.03
CA GLY A 221 2.99 -5.01 -19.15
C GLY A 221 2.12 -3.81 -18.75
N SER A 222 2.21 -3.35 -17.50
CA SER A 222 1.56 -2.12 -17.04
C SER A 222 2.13 -0.86 -17.68
N SER A 223 3.39 -0.89 -18.15
CA SER A 223 4.02 0.23 -18.87
C SER A 223 3.33 0.57 -20.20
N GLN A 224 2.80 -0.44 -20.90
CA GLN A 224 2.12 -0.29 -22.18
C GLN A 224 0.62 0.00 -22.04
N ASN A 225 0.03 -0.32 -20.87
CA ASN A 225 -1.39 -0.18 -20.57
C ASN A 225 -1.65 0.94 -19.55
N GLN A 226 -0.87 2.01 -19.61
CA GLN A 226 -1.03 3.14 -18.69
C GLN A 226 -2.37 3.82 -18.94
N GLN A 227 -3.17 3.91 -17.89
CA GLN A 227 -4.31 4.82 -17.86
C GLN A 227 -4.09 5.83 -16.74
N LYS A 228 -4.32 7.11 -17.06
CA LYS A 228 -4.32 8.19 -16.10
C LYS A 228 -5.75 8.41 -15.64
N THR A 229 -6.00 8.25 -14.35
CA THR A 229 -7.25 8.66 -13.74
C THR A 229 -7.10 10.08 -13.22
N VAL A 230 -8.19 10.86 -13.25
CA VAL A 230 -8.18 12.26 -12.81
C VAL A 230 -7.92 12.38 -11.31
N TYR A 231 -8.32 11.37 -10.53
CA TYR A 231 -8.26 11.40 -9.07
C TYR A 231 -7.15 10.49 -8.52
N GLY A 232 -7.16 9.19 -8.85
CA GLY A 232 -6.18 8.22 -8.33
C GLY A 232 -4.80 8.22 -9.01
N GLY A 233 -4.55 9.14 -9.94
CA GLY A 233 -3.29 9.23 -10.67
C GLY A 233 -3.07 8.10 -11.66
N ASP A 234 -1.81 7.68 -11.78
CA ASP A 234 -1.39 6.57 -12.66
C ASP A 234 -1.87 5.21 -12.12
N VAL A 235 -2.59 4.46 -12.94
CA VAL A 235 -3.09 3.12 -12.61
C VAL A 235 -2.63 2.09 -13.64
N GLY A 236 -2.22 0.92 -13.13
CA GLY A 236 -1.86 -0.26 -13.90
C GLY A 236 -2.76 -1.45 -13.56
N ARG A 237 -2.91 -2.37 -14.51
CA ARG A 237 -3.58 -3.65 -14.25
C ARG A 237 -2.62 -4.62 -13.56
N LEU A 238 -3.17 -5.45 -12.68
CA LEU A 238 -2.50 -6.61 -12.11
C LEU A 238 -3.01 -7.87 -12.80
N VAL A 239 -2.10 -8.76 -13.19
CA VAL A 239 -2.38 -9.99 -13.95
C VAL A 239 -1.74 -11.20 -13.30
N ASP A 240 -2.17 -12.40 -13.66
CA ASP A 240 -1.44 -13.61 -13.28
C ASP A 240 -0.12 -13.65 -14.06
N SER A 241 0.98 -13.98 -13.36
CA SER A 241 2.25 -14.31 -13.98
C SER A 241 2.16 -15.48 -14.96
N ASN A 242 1.26 -16.44 -14.70
CA ASN A 242 1.08 -17.62 -15.56
C ASN A 242 0.16 -17.35 -16.75
N ASP A 243 -0.80 -16.43 -16.61
CA ASP A 243 -1.69 -15.97 -17.68
C ASP A 243 -1.90 -14.45 -17.62
N THR A 244 -1.10 -13.73 -18.43
CA THR A 244 -1.14 -12.27 -18.49
C THR A 244 -2.36 -11.70 -19.24
N THR A 245 -3.22 -12.57 -19.78
CA THR A 245 -4.50 -12.16 -20.37
C THR A 245 -5.55 -11.93 -19.29
N GLU A 246 -5.44 -12.60 -18.15
CA GLU A 246 -6.35 -12.46 -17.03
C GLU A 246 -5.99 -11.25 -16.16
N SER A 247 -6.90 -10.28 -16.11
CA SER A 247 -6.78 -9.10 -15.24
C SER A 247 -7.42 -9.38 -13.88
N ILE A 248 -6.59 -9.44 -12.84
CA ILE A 248 -6.94 -9.84 -11.47
C ILE A 248 -7.26 -8.64 -10.59
N GLY A 249 -6.61 -7.50 -10.85
CA GLY A 249 -6.69 -6.34 -9.97
C GLY A 249 -6.17 -5.06 -10.60
N LEU A 250 -6.00 -4.03 -9.77
CA LEU A 250 -5.47 -2.73 -10.14
C LEU A 250 -4.41 -2.29 -9.14
N CYS A 251 -3.39 -1.59 -9.61
CA CYS A 251 -2.42 -0.90 -8.76
C CYS A 251 -2.46 0.59 -9.11
N TYR A 252 -2.86 1.41 -8.15
CA TYR A 252 -2.73 2.87 -8.23
C TYR A 252 -1.35 3.24 -7.72
N TYR A 253 -0.43 3.58 -8.64
CA TYR A 253 0.99 3.74 -8.34
C TYR A 253 1.27 4.98 -7.50
N ASP A 254 0.55 6.06 -7.77
CA ASP A 254 0.74 7.34 -7.08
C ASP A 254 0.14 7.29 -5.67
N GLU A 255 -1.08 6.76 -5.53
CA GLU A 255 -1.77 6.60 -4.24
C GLU A 255 -1.29 5.38 -3.43
N GLY A 256 -0.65 4.41 -4.08
CA GLY A 256 -0.05 3.24 -3.43
C GLY A 256 -1.10 2.28 -2.90
N VAL A 257 -2.21 2.18 -3.63
CA VAL A 257 -3.32 1.30 -3.30
C VAL A 257 -3.38 0.19 -4.33
N ILE A 258 -3.29 -1.04 -3.86
CA ILE A 258 -3.56 -2.24 -4.64
C ILE A 258 -4.98 -2.69 -4.35
N ILE A 259 -5.74 -2.95 -5.42
CA ILE A 259 -7.10 -3.49 -5.39
C ILE A 259 -7.07 -4.87 -6.03
N LEU A 260 -7.40 -5.91 -5.27
CA LEU A 260 -7.49 -7.27 -5.77
C LEU A 260 -8.96 -7.69 -5.87
N ASN A 261 -9.33 -8.33 -6.98
CA ASN A 261 -10.65 -8.92 -7.15
C ASN A 261 -10.71 -10.29 -6.47
N ILE A 262 -11.44 -10.37 -5.35
CA ILE A 262 -11.58 -11.60 -4.57
C ILE A 262 -12.10 -12.75 -5.42
N ASN A 263 -13.02 -12.49 -6.36
CA ASN A 263 -13.58 -13.55 -7.20
C ASN A 263 -12.55 -14.21 -8.13
N LYS A 264 -11.41 -13.55 -8.37
CA LYS A 264 -10.32 -14.05 -9.22
C LYS A 264 -9.13 -14.58 -8.42
N ILE A 265 -8.84 -14.00 -7.25
CA ILE A 265 -7.72 -14.45 -6.42
C ILE A 265 -8.03 -15.68 -5.57
N ILE A 266 -9.31 -16.02 -5.35
CA ILE A 266 -9.70 -17.22 -4.62
C ILE A 266 -10.73 -18.06 -5.38
N SER A 267 -10.76 -19.36 -5.08
CA SER A 267 -11.83 -20.27 -5.47
C SER A 267 -13.10 -19.98 -4.66
N GLY A 268 -13.88 -18.98 -5.08
CA GLY A 268 -15.07 -18.52 -4.34
C GLY A 268 -16.12 -19.61 -4.10
N SER A 269 -16.25 -20.60 -4.98
CA SER A 269 -17.19 -21.72 -4.84
C SER A 269 -16.70 -22.85 -3.92
N GLN A 270 -15.48 -22.77 -3.41
CA GLN A 270 -14.95 -23.76 -2.47
C GLN A 270 -15.77 -23.76 -1.19
N PHE A 271 -16.03 -24.97 -0.67
CA PHE A 271 -16.70 -25.19 0.60
C PHE A 271 -15.93 -24.50 1.75
N VAL A 272 -16.64 -23.78 2.61
CA VAL A 272 -16.07 -23.11 3.79
C VAL A 272 -16.70 -23.66 5.06
N SER A 273 -15.87 -23.96 6.06
CA SER A 273 -16.29 -24.42 7.37
C SER A 273 -15.42 -23.84 8.48
N GLY A 274 -16.04 -23.44 9.59
CA GLY A 274 -15.35 -22.95 10.77
C GLY A 274 -16.19 -22.04 11.66
N VAL A 275 -15.56 -21.47 12.69
CA VAL A 275 -16.20 -20.56 13.63
C VAL A 275 -16.00 -19.12 13.18
N ILE A 276 -17.07 -18.34 13.15
CA ILE A 276 -17.07 -16.90 12.84
C ILE A 276 -17.73 -16.10 13.96
N ASP A 277 -17.44 -14.81 14.03
CA ASP A 277 -18.11 -13.88 14.95
C ASP A 277 -19.57 -13.66 14.56
N ALA A 278 -20.47 -13.71 15.54
CA ALA A 278 -21.89 -13.44 15.32
C ALA A 278 -22.58 -12.92 16.58
N MET A 279 -23.71 -12.23 16.42
CA MET A 279 -24.56 -11.85 17.55
C MET A 279 -25.42 -13.03 17.99
N SER A 280 -24.83 -13.99 18.69
CA SER A 280 -25.49 -15.23 19.13
C SER A 280 -25.39 -15.45 20.64
N THR A 281 -26.37 -16.17 21.20
CA THR A 281 -26.22 -16.79 22.52
C THR A 281 -25.35 -18.04 22.42
N ALA A 282 -24.85 -18.55 23.55
CA ALA A 282 -24.19 -19.85 23.54
C ALA A 282 -25.16 -20.92 23.02
N GLN A 283 -24.66 -21.80 22.16
CA GLN A 283 -25.44 -22.85 21.52
C GLN A 283 -24.62 -24.13 21.43
N THR A 284 -25.29 -25.27 21.43
CA THR A 284 -24.67 -26.57 21.17
C THR A 284 -25.11 -27.01 19.77
N ILE A 285 -24.16 -27.15 18.86
CA ILE A 285 -24.40 -27.67 17.52
C ILE A 285 -23.61 -28.96 17.41
N GLU A 286 -24.27 -30.07 17.05
CA GLU A 286 -23.63 -31.38 16.83
C GLU A 286 -22.72 -31.82 18.00
N ALA A 287 -23.26 -31.75 19.23
CA ALA A 287 -22.59 -32.05 20.50
C ALA A 287 -21.44 -31.13 20.93
N ASP A 288 -21.10 -30.12 20.12
CA ASP A 288 -20.01 -29.19 20.38
C ASP A 288 -20.52 -27.83 20.89
N SER A 289 -19.91 -27.32 21.96
CA SER A 289 -20.38 -26.12 22.66
C SER A 289 -19.76 -24.85 22.08
N ILE A 290 -20.59 -24.01 21.46
CA ILE A 290 -20.20 -22.73 20.88
C ILE A 290 -20.44 -21.63 21.90
N SER A 291 -19.39 -20.85 22.18
CA SER A 291 -19.47 -19.70 23.08
C SER A 291 -20.39 -18.62 22.51
N ALA A 292 -21.06 -17.88 23.39
CA ALA A 292 -21.84 -16.72 22.98
C ALA A 292 -20.96 -15.72 22.20
N GLY A 293 -21.52 -15.08 21.18
CA GLY A 293 -20.78 -14.17 20.30
C GLY A 293 -20.14 -14.86 19.08
N LYS A 294 -20.36 -16.16 18.90
CA LYS A 294 -19.80 -16.96 17.81
C LYS A 294 -20.87 -17.85 17.17
N THR A 295 -20.70 -18.16 15.89
CA THR A 295 -21.49 -19.17 15.19
C THR A 295 -20.59 -20.01 14.29
N VAL A 296 -21.11 -21.12 13.77
CA VAL A 296 -20.38 -22.02 12.86
C VAL A 296 -20.95 -21.89 11.45
N ILE A 297 -20.07 -21.75 10.47
CA ILE A 297 -20.39 -21.83 9.04
C ILE A 297 -20.04 -23.21 8.51
N GLY A 298 -20.80 -23.73 7.54
CA GLY A 298 -20.48 -25.00 6.86
C GLY A 298 -20.54 -26.24 7.75
N THR A 299 -21.59 -26.35 8.57
CA THR A 299 -21.83 -27.51 9.45
C THR A 299 -23.10 -28.26 9.02
N PRO A 300 -23.14 -29.61 9.11
CA PRO A 300 -24.34 -30.40 8.81
C PRO A 300 -25.61 -29.90 9.52
N GLY A 301 -25.48 -29.50 10.80
CA GLY A 301 -26.58 -29.01 11.63
C GLY A 301 -26.82 -27.49 11.56
N GLY A 302 -26.16 -26.78 10.64
CA GLY A 302 -26.23 -25.33 10.49
C GLY A 302 -27.24 -24.87 9.45
N GLU A 303 -27.45 -23.56 9.37
CA GLU A 303 -28.40 -22.96 8.41
C GLU A 303 -28.01 -23.22 6.95
N ASN A 304 -26.71 -23.24 6.64
CA ASN A 304 -26.18 -23.58 5.31
C ASN A 304 -25.04 -24.61 5.43
N PRO A 305 -25.36 -25.91 5.31
CA PRO A 305 -24.35 -26.98 5.37
C PRO A 305 -23.36 -27.00 4.19
N LYS A 306 -23.64 -26.29 3.09
CA LYS A 306 -22.81 -26.22 1.88
C LYS A 306 -22.29 -24.81 1.62
N ALA A 307 -21.97 -24.09 2.69
CA ALA A 307 -21.50 -22.71 2.61
C ALA A 307 -20.26 -22.57 1.73
N ARG A 308 -20.13 -21.44 1.04
CA ARG A 308 -19.03 -21.10 0.14
C ARG A 308 -18.29 -19.85 0.60
N PHE A 309 -17.02 -19.70 0.18
CA PHE A 309 -16.28 -18.46 0.45
C PHE A 309 -16.95 -17.23 -0.18
N VAL A 310 -17.55 -17.38 -1.36
CA VAL A 310 -18.38 -16.36 -2.01
C VAL A 310 -19.71 -17.01 -2.41
N PRO A 311 -20.87 -16.49 -1.97
CA PRO A 311 -21.06 -15.27 -1.18
C PRO A 311 -21.04 -15.48 0.34
N ASP A 312 -21.25 -16.70 0.84
CA ASP A 312 -21.71 -16.93 2.23
C ASP A 312 -20.73 -16.37 3.28
N PHE A 313 -19.44 -16.67 3.18
CA PHE A 313 -18.44 -16.18 4.13
C PHE A 313 -18.28 -14.65 4.08
N LEU A 314 -18.27 -14.04 2.90
CA LEU A 314 -18.15 -12.58 2.76
C LEU A 314 -19.34 -11.82 3.35
N VAL A 315 -20.51 -12.45 3.42
CA VAL A 315 -21.74 -11.84 3.95
C VAL A 315 -21.87 -12.04 5.46
N SER A 316 -21.63 -13.26 5.95
CA SER A 316 -21.86 -13.62 7.36
C SER A 316 -20.71 -13.27 8.29
N ALA A 317 -19.46 -13.30 7.81
CA ALA A 317 -18.30 -13.12 8.65
C ALA A 317 -18.03 -11.65 9.00
N SER A 318 -17.39 -11.41 10.15
CA SER A 318 -16.89 -10.07 10.50
C SER A 318 -15.77 -9.64 9.57
N MET A 319 -15.51 -8.33 9.51
CA MET A 319 -14.39 -7.81 8.73
C MET A 319 -13.06 -8.42 9.20
N ASP A 320 -12.90 -8.58 10.52
CA ASP A 320 -11.72 -9.23 11.09
C ASP A 320 -11.60 -10.69 10.66
N ASN A 321 -12.67 -11.49 10.68
CA ASN A 321 -12.58 -12.87 10.23
C ASN A 321 -12.17 -12.96 8.75
N ILE A 322 -12.65 -12.06 7.89
CA ILE A 322 -12.29 -12.02 6.48
C ILE A 322 -10.82 -11.63 6.30
N ILE A 323 -10.38 -10.55 6.94
CA ILE A 323 -9.00 -10.07 6.84
C ILE A 323 -8.02 -11.09 7.45
N ASP A 324 -8.36 -11.69 8.60
CA ASP A 324 -7.57 -12.73 9.26
C ASP A 324 -7.47 -13.98 8.37
N HIS A 325 -8.54 -14.35 7.64
CA HIS A 325 -8.50 -15.42 6.65
C HIS A 325 -7.52 -15.10 5.51
N PHE A 326 -7.57 -13.89 4.94
CA PHE A 326 -6.61 -13.50 3.91
C PHE A 326 -5.18 -13.49 4.44
N ALA A 327 -4.96 -12.88 5.61
CA ALA A 327 -3.66 -12.75 6.23
C ALA A 327 -3.02 -14.09 6.62
N GLY A 328 -3.74 -14.95 7.34
CA GLY A 328 -3.23 -16.23 7.82
C GLY A 328 -3.30 -17.35 6.78
N CYS A 329 -4.37 -17.40 5.99
CA CYS A 329 -4.63 -18.54 5.10
C CYS A 329 -4.17 -18.31 3.67
N ARG A 330 -4.37 -17.11 3.12
CA ARG A 330 -4.15 -16.81 1.69
C ARG A 330 -2.79 -16.19 1.40
N PHE A 331 -2.29 -15.37 2.31
CA PHE A 331 -0.93 -14.83 2.27
C PHE A 331 0.07 -15.74 2.98
N GLN A 332 -0.41 -16.78 3.68
CA GLN A 332 0.38 -17.79 4.41
C GLN A 332 1.10 -17.19 5.64
N SER A 333 1.57 -18.07 6.53
CA SER A 333 2.23 -17.73 7.79
C SER A 333 3.69 -18.22 7.88
N GLY A 334 4.39 -18.30 6.74
CA GLY A 334 5.78 -18.76 6.71
C GLY A 334 6.74 -17.72 7.31
N SER A 335 7.64 -18.16 8.20
CA SER A 335 8.56 -17.26 8.93
C SER A 335 9.62 -16.54 8.06
N ALA A 336 9.84 -16.98 6.82
CA ALA A 336 10.93 -16.49 5.96
C ALA A 336 10.53 -16.38 4.48
N LEU A 337 9.23 -16.33 4.19
CA LEU A 337 8.73 -16.25 2.82
C LEU A 337 8.16 -14.86 2.56
N THR A 338 8.37 -14.36 1.35
CA THR A 338 7.80 -13.10 0.87
C THR A 338 6.32 -13.27 0.54
N MET A 339 5.47 -12.41 1.10
CA MET A 339 4.08 -12.24 0.67
C MET A 339 4.03 -11.40 -0.60
N GLY A 340 4.79 -10.29 -0.63
CA GLY A 340 4.82 -9.40 -1.76
C GLY A 340 6.02 -8.46 -1.76
N THR A 341 6.43 -8.04 -2.95
CA THR A 341 7.54 -7.10 -3.14
C THR A 341 7.18 -6.06 -4.20
N PHE A 342 7.75 -4.87 -4.03
CA PHE A 342 7.70 -3.78 -5.01
C PHE A 342 8.87 -2.83 -4.79
N GLN A 343 9.19 -2.01 -5.80
CA GLN A 343 10.12 -0.91 -5.63
C GLN A 343 9.35 0.38 -5.40
N ASN A 344 9.60 1.06 -4.30
CA ASN A 344 9.18 2.44 -4.12
C ASN A 344 10.12 3.36 -4.92
N MET A 345 9.56 4.39 -5.55
CA MET A 345 10.29 5.36 -6.37
C MET A 345 9.97 6.78 -5.92
N THR A 346 10.98 7.48 -5.41
CA THR A 346 10.92 8.90 -5.09
C THR A 346 11.51 9.71 -6.23
N GLN A 347 10.71 10.57 -6.86
CA GLN A 347 11.20 11.45 -7.91
C GLN A 347 11.71 12.78 -7.32
N ILE A 348 13.02 12.97 -7.39
CA ILE A 348 13.71 14.18 -6.96
C ILE A 348 13.92 15.08 -8.18
N ASN A 349 13.32 16.26 -8.14
CA ASN A 349 13.58 17.30 -9.10
C ASN A 349 14.78 18.11 -8.60
N SER A 350 15.78 18.25 -9.45
CA SER A 350 17.01 18.96 -9.11
C SER A 350 17.27 20.05 -10.14
N THR A 351 17.58 21.25 -9.70
CA THR A 351 18.14 22.29 -10.56
C THR A 351 19.63 22.37 -10.29
N LEU A 352 20.42 22.13 -11.33
CA LEU A 352 21.87 22.29 -11.33
C LEU A 352 22.21 23.66 -11.88
N ILE A 353 22.92 24.45 -11.09
CA ILE A 353 23.38 25.78 -11.48
C ILE A 353 24.90 25.73 -11.56
N PHE A 354 25.44 26.04 -12.73
CA PHE A 354 26.87 26.11 -12.98
C PHE A 354 27.36 27.55 -12.77
N CYS A 355 27.91 27.82 -11.60
CA CYS A 355 28.51 29.10 -11.29
C CYS A 355 29.96 29.09 -11.79
N ARG A 356 30.21 29.68 -12.95
CA ARG A 356 31.56 29.82 -13.52
C ARG A 356 32.18 31.16 -13.14
N ALA A 357 33.35 31.14 -12.50
CA ALA A 357 34.21 32.30 -12.31
C ALA A 357 35.40 32.20 -13.28
N ALA A 358 35.36 33.03 -14.33
CA ALA A 358 36.41 33.06 -15.33
C ALA A 358 37.74 33.54 -14.73
N ALA A 359 38.83 33.38 -15.48
CA ALA A 359 40.18 33.71 -15.02
C ALA A 359 40.29 35.15 -14.51
N ASP A 360 39.62 36.10 -15.15
CA ASP A 360 39.61 37.54 -14.84
C ASP A 360 38.60 37.96 -13.74
N GLU A 361 37.69 37.08 -13.34
CA GLU A 361 36.61 37.40 -12.40
C GLU A 361 36.88 36.90 -10.97
N PHE A 362 36.31 37.60 -9.98
CA PHE A 362 36.28 37.20 -8.56
C PHE A 362 37.66 36.94 -7.91
N ASN A 363 38.71 37.59 -8.41
CA ASN A 363 40.09 37.46 -7.90
C ASN A 363 40.40 38.35 -6.69
N TYR A 364 39.43 39.17 -6.25
CA TYR A 364 39.58 40.13 -5.16
C TYR A 364 38.37 40.10 -4.22
N SER A 365 38.56 40.56 -3.00
CA SER A 365 37.52 40.61 -1.97
C SER A 365 37.02 42.04 -1.75
N SER A 366 35.74 42.19 -1.43
CA SER A 366 35.16 43.46 -0.97
C SER A 366 35.36 43.70 0.54
N ASN A 367 36.11 42.85 1.23
CA ASN A 367 36.46 43.05 2.63
C ASN A 367 37.37 44.29 2.78
N PRO A 368 37.06 45.24 3.68
CA PRO A 368 37.91 46.41 3.92
C PRO A 368 39.37 46.08 4.23
N THR A 369 39.68 44.90 4.78
CA THR A 369 41.06 44.48 5.05
C THR A 369 41.84 44.04 3.81
N PHE A 370 41.19 43.95 2.64
CA PHE A 370 41.83 43.57 1.37
C PHE A 370 42.54 44.74 0.69
N ILE A 371 42.23 45.98 1.07
CA ILE A 371 42.82 47.21 0.54
C ILE A 371 43.48 48.04 1.64
N ASP A 372 44.56 48.76 1.29
CA ASP A 372 45.22 49.72 2.16
C ASP A 372 44.47 51.07 2.18
N SER A 373 44.94 52.01 3.00
CA SER A 373 44.38 53.38 3.11
C SER A 373 44.52 54.23 1.84
N LYS A 374 45.20 53.72 0.80
CA LYS A 374 45.43 54.34 -0.51
C LYS A 374 44.73 53.57 -1.64
N ASN A 375 43.81 52.66 -1.32
CA ASN A 375 43.08 51.80 -2.26
C ASN A 375 43.95 50.80 -3.06
N ASN A 376 45.16 50.46 -2.60
CA ASN A 376 45.97 49.38 -3.18
C ASN A 376 45.65 48.04 -2.50
N ILE A 377 45.77 46.94 -3.24
CA ILE A 377 45.63 45.59 -2.66
C ILE A 377 46.78 45.35 -1.68
N VAL A 378 46.47 44.87 -0.47
CA VAL A 378 47.48 44.55 0.54
C VAL A 378 48.26 43.31 0.09
N VAL A 379 49.57 43.49 -0.13
CA VAL A 379 50.51 42.41 -0.50
C VAL A 379 51.35 41.97 0.69
N ILE A 380 51.79 40.71 0.70
CA ILE A 380 52.61 40.14 1.78
C ILE A 380 54.02 40.75 1.78
N ASP A 381 54.57 41.06 0.60
CA ASP A 381 55.85 41.75 0.42
C ASP A 381 55.66 43.04 -0.38
N ALA A 382 55.88 44.19 0.28
CA ALA A 382 55.67 45.51 -0.32
C ALA A 382 56.72 45.87 -1.39
N ASN A 383 57.84 45.14 -1.47
CA ASN A 383 58.91 45.40 -2.43
C ASN A 383 58.80 44.57 -3.71
N ASP A 384 57.95 43.54 -3.71
CA ASP A 384 57.73 42.68 -4.87
C ASP A 384 56.59 43.21 -5.75
N LYS A 385 56.95 43.81 -6.88
CA LYS A 385 55.99 44.30 -7.88
C LYS A 385 55.36 43.18 -8.73
N THR A 386 55.75 41.92 -8.52
CA THR A 386 55.24 40.76 -9.29
C THR A 386 54.20 39.92 -8.55
N SER A 387 53.96 40.22 -7.27
CA SER A 387 52.97 39.56 -6.45
C SER A 387 51.55 39.73 -6.98
N ARG A 388 50.81 38.63 -7.09
CA ARG A 388 49.43 38.59 -7.61
C ARG A 388 48.43 38.28 -6.49
N ALA A 389 47.26 38.90 -6.57
CA ALA A 389 46.17 38.63 -5.64
C ALA A 389 45.54 37.26 -5.91
N PHE A 390 45.15 36.57 -4.83
CA PHE A 390 44.31 35.38 -4.89
C PHE A 390 43.18 35.49 -3.88
N SER A 391 42.05 34.85 -4.17
CA SER A 391 40.88 34.76 -3.30
C SER A 391 40.59 33.29 -2.97
N MET A 392 39.93 33.06 -1.84
CA MET A 392 39.51 31.72 -1.43
C MET A 392 38.01 31.70 -1.16
N PRO A 393 37.16 31.62 -2.21
CA PRO A 393 35.73 31.44 -2.04
C PRO A 393 35.41 30.23 -1.16
N THR A 394 34.49 30.42 -0.22
CA THR A 394 33.97 29.39 0.70
C THR A 394 32.49 29.12 0.52
N THR A 395 31.77 30.09 0.00
CA THR A 395 30.32 30.12 -0.06
C THR A 395 29.87 30.82 -1.34
N ILE A 396 28.77 30.35 -1.93
CA ILE A 396 28.15 30.91 -3.13
C ILE A 396 26.73 31.32 -2.74
N GLY A 397 26.41 32.60 -2.88
CA GLY A 397 25.05 33.13 -2.70
C GLY A 397 24.34 33.22 -4.05
N LEU A 398 23.11 32.73 -4.12
CA LEU A 398 22.21 32.89 -5.26
C LEU A 398 21.21 33.99 -4.93
N TYR A 399 21.11 34.99 -5.80
CA TYR A 399 20.28 36.17 -5.61
C TYR A 399 19.18 36.24 -6.67
N ASP A 400 18.04 36.85 -6.33
CA ASP A 400 16.98 37.16 -7.29
C ASP A 400 17.26 38.46 -8.06
N ALA A 401 16.34 38.84 -8.96
CA ALA A 401 16.46 40.08 -9.73
C ALA A 401 16.32 41.37 -8.90
N SER A 402 15.91 41.26 -7.64
CA SER A 402 15.79 42.37 -6.69
C SER A 402 16.95 42.38 -5.67
N ASP A 403 18.05 41.68 -5.97
CA ASP A 403 19.22 41.49 -5.10
C ASP A 403 18.90 40.85 -3.73
N THR A 404 17.81 40.10 -3.64
CA THR A 404 17.45 39.33 -2.44
C THR A 404 18.09 37.95 -2.50
N LEU A 405 18.76 37.55 -1.41
CA LEU A 405 19.41 36.25 -1.30
C LEU A 405 18.37 35.12 -1.22
N LEU A 406 18.37 34.23 -2.20
CA LEU A 406 17.45 33.09 -2.30
C LEU A 406 18.03 31.82 -1.67
N ALA A 407 19.31 31.55 -1.91
CA ALA A 407 19.96 30.32 -1.46
C ALA A 407 21.46 30.52 -1.25
N VAL A 408 22.03 29.71 -0.37
CA VAL A 408 23.46 29.75 -0.04
C VAL A 408 24.03 28.34 -0.14
N ALA A 409 25.00 28.15 -1.02
CA ALA A 409 25.75 26.91 -1.14
C ALA A 409 27.11 27.04 -0.45
N LYS A 410 27.47 26.05 0.37
CA LYS A 410 28.75 26.03 1.10
C LYS A 410 29.69 25.00 0.47
N LEU A 411 30.95 25.39 0.28
CA LEU A 411 32.00 24.50 -0.18
C LEU A 411 32.56 23.70 1.00
N SER A 412 32.97 22.45 0.76
CA SER A 412 33.57 21.58 1.79
C SER A 412 34.92 22.10 2.27
N ARG A 413 35.64 22.84 1.42
CA ARG A 413 36.89 23.53 1.73
C ARG A 413 37.00 24.81 0.89
N PRO A 414 37.74 25.83 1.37
CA PRO A 414 38.09 26.98 0.54
C PRO A 414 38.90 26.53 -0.68
N ILE A 415 38.61 27.10 -1.84
CA ILE A 415 39.32 26.79 -3.10
C ILE A 415 40.02 28.06 -3.57
N GLU A 416 41.32 27.98 -3.84
CA GLU A 416 42.10 29.12 -4.33
C GLU A 416 41.69 29.50 -5.76
N LYS A 417 41.34 30.77 -5.95
CA LYS A 417 41.04 31.42 -7.23
C LYS A 417 42.07 32.54 -7.47
N ASN A 418 42.64 32.57 -8.66
CA ASN A 418 43.58 33.60 -9.10
C ASN A 418 43.31 33.97 -10.57
N ASP A 419 44.09 34.92 -11.09
CA ASP A 419 43.98 35.46 -12.43
C ASP A 419 44.27 34.47 -13.57
N GLN A 420 44.78 33.28 -13.27
CA GLN A 420 45.13 32.23 -14.23
C GLN A 420 44.13 31.06 -14.22
N LYS A 421 43.37 30.88 -13.14
CA LYS A 421 42.50 29.73 -12.93
C LYS A 421 41.04 30.10 -13.22
N ASP A 422 40.41 29.34 -14.10
CA ASP A 422 38.95 29.31 -14.25
C ASP A 422 38.38 28.23 -13.34
N ILE A 423 37.34 28.56 -12.58
CA ILE A 423 36.70 27.63 -11.65
C ILE A 423 35.21 27.61 -11.91
N THR A 424 34.65 26.41 -12.07
CA THR A 424 33.21 26.21 -12.16
C THR A 424 32.73 25.44 -10.93
N TRP A 425 31.80 26.02 -10.19
CA TRP A 425 31.10 25.34 -9.09
C TRP A 425 29.73 24.88 -9.56
N ARG A 426 29.44 23.60 -9.32
CA ARG A 426 28.12 23.03 -9.57
C ARG A 426 27.28 23.07 -8.31
N VAL A 427 26.34 24.00 -8.24
CA VAL A 427 25.37 24.11 -7.15
C VAL A 427 24.15 23.23 -7.49
N ARG A 428 23.77 22.33 -6.57
CA ARG A 428 22.59 21.46 -6.71
C ARG A 428 21.52 21.93 -5.74
N LEU A 429 20.35 22.28 -6.28
CA LEU A 429 19.14 22.58 -5.53
C LEU A 429 18.17 21.42 -5.73
N ASP A 430 17.83 20.72 -4.65
CA ASP A 430 16.86 19.62 -4.65
C ASP A 430 15.53 20.10 -4.05
N PHE A 431 14.40 19.79 -4.69
CA PHE A 431 13.06 20.23 -4.25
C PHE A 431 11.91 19.28 -4.62
#